data_AF-A0AAV3SU59-F1
#
_entry.id   AF-A0AAV3SU59-F1
#
_cell.length_a   1.000
_cell.length_b   1.000
_cell.length_c   1.000
_cell.angle_alpha   90.00
_cell.angle_beta   90.00
_cell.angle_gamma   90.00
#
_symmetry.space_group_name_H-M   'P 1'
#
loop_
_entity.id
_entity.type
_entity.pdbx_description
1 polymer ?
#
loop_
_entity_poly.entity_id
_entity_poly.type
_entity_poly.pdbx_seq_one_letter_code
_entity_poly.pdbx_strand_id
1 'polypeptide(L)'
;MHIDFSDAELMSADLSDANLWDADLSSADLRGAKLSNAHLVDADLSNADLQEAVLQQADVDGADFVSANLAEASLVGADCESAEFENAVLVRASLENADLVDTNLTSAYLFGARLGGARIDSATQLVVEGGVGDVTVTERCRYDPDAPPEGPEASLAMDPEDLKATPDSPRVIQLRRARSVYQRLEGLGRQNGFPTLQSRMFKRRQEMRRHLLREQGERTRWLFAELQRGLFVYGESFRRVLSISALVVSLFWGLFTTTGTIETTDGTAVTAGAVVDDQLLVWETLYHSLSVFFAGTGPLSPTGTLGQVLTISLRATGPILLALLIFVLGRRAAR
;
A
#
# COMPACT_ATOMS: atom_id res chain seq x y z
N MET A 1 46.43 -8.95 -16.88
CA MET A 1 46.91 -8.61 -18.24
C MET A 1 45.93 -7.57 -18.69
N HIS A 2 46.31 -6.30 -18.73
CA HIS A 2 45.37 -5.24 -19.07
C HIS A 2 45.09 -5.36 -20.57
N ILE A 3 43.85 -5.68 -20.92
CA ILE A 3 43.41 -5.86 -22.30
C ILE A 3 42.74 -4.55 -22.72
N ASP A 4 43.29 -3.91 -23.75
CA ASP A 4 42.80 -2.65 -24.28
C ASP A 4 41.92 -2.89 -25.52
N PHE A 5 40.64 -2.60 -25.37
CA PHE A 5 39.59 -2.56 -26.37
C PHE A 5 38.90 -1.19 -26.38
N SER A 6 39.58 -0.14 -25.91
CA SER A 6 39.07 1.23 -25.99
C SER A 6 38.76 1.58 -27.45
N ASP A 7 37.63 2.27 -27.66
CA ASP A 7 37.11 2.65 -28.98
C ASP A 7 36.89 1.46 -29.98
N ALA A 8 36.90 0.21 -29.51
CA ALA A 8 36.80 -0.95 -30.39
C ALA A 8 35.40 -1.10 -31.01
N GLU A 9 35.35 -1.50 -32.28
CA GLU A 9 34.11 -1.86 -32.98
C GLU A 9 33.79 -3.34 -32.73
N LEU A 10 32.99 -3.62 -31.69
CA LEU A 10 32.61 -4.96 -31.22
C LEU A 10 31.09 -5.22 -31.39
N MET A 11 30.44 -4.50 -32.29
CA MET A 11 29.00 -4.62 -32.56
C MET A 11 28.63 -6.06 -32.93
N SER A 12 27.66 -6.63 -32.21
CA SER A 12 27.21 -8.02 -32.34
C SER A 12 28.30 -9.08 -32.14
N ALA A 13 29.44 -8.73 -31.53
CA ALA A 13 30.48 -9.68 -31.19
C ALA A 13 29.97 -10.73 -30.19
N ASP A 14 30.49 -11.95 -30.30
CA ASP A 14 30.25 -12.99 -29.31
C ASP A 14 31.42 -13.03 -28.34
N LEU A 15 31.20 -12.46 -27.16
CA LEU A 15 32.10 -12.39 -26.02
C LEU A 15 31.51 -13.17 -24.83
N SER A 16 30.61 -14.11 -25.10
CA SER A 16 30.03 -14.99 -24.07
C SER A 16 31.14 -15.78 -23.40
N ASP A 17 31.07 -15.93 -22.07
CA ASP A 17 32.07 -16.61 -21.24
C ASP A 17 33.50 -16.02 -21.34
N ALA A 18 33.67 -14.82 -21.94
CA ALA A 18 34.98 -14.18 -22.07
C ALA A 18 35.50 -13.69 -20.71
N ASN A 19 36.82 -13.79 -20.53
CA ASN A 19 37.50 -13.17 -19.39
C ASN A 19 38.04 -11.80 -19.80
N LEU A 20 37.34 -10.76 -19.36
CA LEU A 20 37.57 -9.34 -19.62
C LEU A 20 37.81 -8.60 -18.29
N TRP A 21 38.30 -9.31 -17.25
CA TRP A 21 38.67 -8.69 -15.98
C TRP A 21 39.67 -7.56 -16.21
N ASP A 22 39.34 -6.36 -15.70
CA ASP A 22 40.20 -5.17 -15.73
C ASP A 22 40.56 -4.80 -17.19
N ALA A 23 39.65 -5.08 -18.13
CA ALA A 23 39.76 -4.68 -19.51
C ALA A 23 39.28 -3.24 -19.69
N ASP A 24 39.97 -2.49 -20.55
CA ASP A 24 39.51 -1.19 -21.01
C ASP A 24 38.61 -1.40 -22.24
N LEU A 25 37.31 -1.16 -22.09
CA LEU A 25 36.27 -1.15 -23.12
C LEU A 25 35.66 0.25 -23.23
N SER A 26 36.36 1.28 -22.76
CA SER A 26 35.86 2.65 -22.74
C SER A 26 35.55 3.11 -24.17
N SER A 27 34.41 3.76 -24.33
CA SER A 27 33.90 4.24 -25.63
C SER A 27 33.74 3.16 -26.72
N ALA A 28 33.83 1.86 -26.39
CA ALA A 28 33.66 0.79 -27.36
C ALA A 28 32.22 0.70 -27.89
N ASP A 29 32.06 0.28 -29.15
CA ASP A 29 30.75 -0.03 -29.74
C ASP A 29 30.44 -1.53 -29.52
N LEU A 30 29.61 -1.82 -28.53
CA LEU A 30 29.18 -3.16 -28.11
C LEU A 30 27.70 -3.41 -28.43
N ARG A 31 27.11 -2.68 -29.38
CA ARG A 31 25.68 -2.79 -29.68
C ARG A 31 25.31 -4.21 -30.10
N GLY A 32 24.33 -4.79 -29.42
CA GLY A 32 23.89 -6.17 -29.64
C GLY A 32 24.95 -7.25 -29.33
N ALA A 33 26.07 -6.90 -28.70
CA ALA A 33 27.10 -7.86 -28.32
C ALA A 33 26.55 -8.88 -27.31
N LYS A 34 27.05 -10.11 -27.38
CA LYS A 34 26.74 -11.18 -26.41
C LYS A 34 27.86 -11.25 -25.39
N LEU A 35 27.53 -10.99 -24.14
CA LEU A 35 28.40 -10.98 -22.98
C LEU A 35 27.82 -11.88 -21.87
N SER A 36 27.01 -12.88 -22.25
CA SER A 36 26.41 -13.81 -21.28
C SER A 36 27.51 -14.56 -20.53
N ASN A 37 27.42 -14.60 -19.20
CA ASN A 37 28.45 -15.15 -18.30
C ASN A 37 29.87 -14.56 -18.49
N ALA A 38 30.03 -13.40 -19.13
CA ALA A 38 31.34 -12.78 -19.25
C ALA A 38 31.83 -12.32 -17.87
N HIS A 39 33.14 -12.40 -17.64
CA HIS A 39 33.79 -11.88 -16.44
C HIS A 39 34.34 -10.49 -16.76
N LEU A 40 33.69 -9.46 -16.28
CA LEU A 40 33.93 -8.04 -16.52
C LEU A 40 34.22 -7.29 -15.21
N VAL A 41 34.64 -8.02 -14.17
CA VAL A 41 35.01 -7.44 -12.88
C VAL A 41 36.03 -6.32 -13.10
N ASP A 42 35.80 -5.16 -12.47
CA ASP A 42 36.62 -3.95 -12.58
C ASP A 42 36.87 -3.44 -14.03
N ALA A 43 36.07 -3.87 -15.02
CA ALA A 43 36.24 -3.41 -16.40
C ALA A 43 35.77 -1.96 -16.57
N ASP A 44 36.47 -1.20 -17.42
CA ASP A 44 36.06 0.15 -17.80
C ASP A 44 35.17 0.08 -19.04
N LEU A 45 33.87 0.31 -18.89
CA LEU A 45 32.89 0.46 -19.98
C LEU A 45 32.34 1.89 -20.04
N SER A 46 33.08 2.86 -19.50
CA SER A 46 32.65 4.26 -19.48
C SER A 46 32.43 4.76 -20.91
N ASN A 47 31.32 5.47 -21.13
CA ASN A 47 30.89 5.98 -22.44
C ASN A 47 30.67 4.91 -23.54
N ALA A 48 30.73 3.61 -23.24
CA ALA A 48 30.52 2.56 -24.25
C ALA A 48 29.05 2.50 -24.70
N ASP A 49 28.82 2.03 -25.93
CA ASP A 49 27.47 1.80 -26.47
C ASP A 49 27.12 0.31 -26.40
N LEU A 50 26.32 -0.07 -25.41
CA LEU A 50 25.82 -1.42 -25.16
C LEU A 50 24.32 -1.56 -25.52
N GLN A 51 23.78 -0.73 -26.40
CA GLN A 51 22.38 -0.84 -26.80
C GLN A 51 22.07 -2.27 -27.28
N GLU A 52 20.99 -2.86 -26.78
CA GLU A 52 20.55 -4.24 -27.06
C GLU A 52 21.57 -5.35 -26.69
N ALA A 53 22.64 -5.03 -25.95
CA ALA A 53 23.62 -6.04 -25.53
C ALA A 53 23.03 -7.04 -24.53
N VAL A 54 23.58 -8.26 -24.53
CA VAL A 54 23.13 -9.36 -23.68
C VAL A 54 24.20 -9.69 -22.64
N LEU A 55 24.03 -9.18 -21.41
CA LEU A 55 24.90 -9.40 -20.26
C LEU A 55 24.23 -10.34 -19.23
N GLN A 56 23.52 -11.37 -19.70
CA GLN A 56 22.81 -12.28 -18.80
C GLN A 56 23.80 -13.07 -17.95
N GLN A 57 23.61 -13.06 -16.63
CA GLN A 57 24.50 -13.74 -15.68
C GLN A 57 25.97 -13.32 -15.79
N ALA A 58 26.25 -12.15 -16.37
CA ALA A 58 27.60 -11.61 -16.41
C ALA A 58 28.02 -11.17 -15.00
N ASP A 59 29.32 -11.28 -14.74
CA ASP A 59 29.95 -10.76 -13.53
C ASP A 59 30.54 -9.39 -13.86
N VAL A 60 29.86 -8.32 -13.45
CA VAL A 60 30.24 -6.93 -13.68
C VAL A 60 30.46 -6.21 -12.33
N ASP A 61 30.90 -6.95 -11.31
CA ASP A 61 31.27 -6.40 -9.99
C ASP A 61 32.33 -5.30 -10.16
N GLY A 62 32.07 -4.13 -9.57
CA GLY A 62 32.96 -2.97 -9.64
C GLY A 62 33.17 -2.36 -11.03
N ALA A 63 32.47 -2.82 -12.07
CA ALA A 63 32.63 -2.30 -13.43
C ALA A 63 32.14 -0.85 -13.56
N ASP A 64 32.84 -0.06 -14.40
CA ASP A 64 32.51 1.33 -14.69
C ASP A 64 31.60 1.42 -15.92
N PHE A 65 30.35 1.82 -15.74
CA PHE A 65 29.37 2.12 -16.80
C PHE A 65 29.00 3.61 -16.84
N VAL A 66 29.86 4.50 -16.33
CA VAL A 66 29.59 5.94 -16.28
C VAL A 66 29.31 6.45 -17.68
N SER A 67 28.14 7.06 -17.85
CA SER A 67 27.65 7.59 -19.14
C SER A 67 27.53 6.55 -20.28
N ALA A 68 27.57 5.25 -19.97
CA ALA A 68 27.36 4.19 -20.95
C ALA A 68 25.89 4.12 -21.41
N ASN A 69 25.68 3.68 -22.65
CA ASN A 69 24.35 3.45 -23.22
C ASN A 69 23.95 1.97 -23.12
N LEU A 70 23.09 1.62 -22.17
CA LEU A 70 22.55 0.26 -21.98
C LEU A 70 21.06 0.17 -22.38
N ALA A 71 20.60 1.03 -23.30
CA ALA A 71 19.22 1.02 -23.74
C ALA A 71 18.82 -0.35 -24.29
N GLU A 72 17.71 -0.89 -23.78
CA GLU A 72 17.19 -2.22 -24.16
C GLU A 72 18.15 -3.41 -23.90
N ALA A 73 19.25 -3.20 -23.15
CA ALA A 73 20.17 -4.27 -22.76
C ALA A 73 19.55 -5.24 -21.75
N SER A 74 20.06 -6.48 -21.71
CA SER A 74 19.63 -7.51 -20.78
C SER A 74 20.73 -7.84 -19.78
N LEU A 75 20.57 -7.40 -18.53
CA LEU A 75 21.42 -7.70 -17.37
C LEU A 75 20.73 -8.70 -16.42
N VAL A 76 19.91 -9.60 -16.98
CA VAL A 76 19.11 -10.53 -16.17
C VAL A 76 20.03 -11.46 -15.38
N GLY A 77 19.90 -11.43 -14.05
CA GLY A 77 20.73 -12.22 -13.14
C GLY A 77 22.21 -11.85 -13.14
N ALA A 78 22.60 -10.69 -13.68
CA ALA A 78 23.97 -10.20 -13.62
C ALA A 78 24.35 -9.83 -12.19
N ASP A 79 25.61 -10.07 -11.84
CA ASP A 79 26.20 -9.56 -10.61
C ASP A 79 26.74 -8.16 -10.90
N CYS A 80 26.06 -7.14 -10.39
CA CYS A 80 26.46 -5.74 -10.55
C CYS A 80 26.83 -5.14 -9.19
N GLU A 81 27.25 -5.94 -8.20
CA GLU A 81 27.71 -5.41 -6.92
C GLU A 81 28.75 -4.29 -7.15
N SER A 82 28.66 -3.18 -6.41
CA SER A 82 29.58 -2.04 -6.52
C SER A 82 29.73 -1.38 -7.91
N ALA A 83 28.92 -1.74 -8.91
CA ALA A 83 29.05 -1.19 -10.26
C ALA A 83 28.62 0.29 -10.34
N GLU A 84 29.29 1.04 -11.20
CA GLU A 84 29.09 2.49 -11.36
C GLU A 84 28.23 2.79 -12.60
N PHE A 85 26.95 3.10 -12.42
CA PHE A 85 26.01 3.47 -13.49
C PHE A 85 25.69 4.97 -13.52
N GLU A 86 26.60 5.83 -13.03
CA GLU A 86 26.34 7.26 -12.98
C GLU A 86 26.06 7.82 -14.38
N ASN A 87 24.94 8.53 -14.54
CA ASN A 87 24.49 9.08 -15.82
C ASN A 87 24.25 8.04 -16.95
N ALA A 88 24.25 6.74 -16.64
CA ALA A 88 24.04 5.68 -17.62
C ALA A 88 22.60 5.67 -18.17
N VAL A 89 22.44 5.23 -19.42
CA VAL A 89 21.13 5.10 -20.07
C VAL A 89 20.64 3.66 -19.95
N LEU A 90 19.75 3.39 -18.99
CA LEU A 90 19.16 2.05 -18.74
C LEU A 90 17.70 1.97 -19.23
N VAL A 91 17.33 2.79 -20.21
CA VAL A 91 15.96 2.88 -20.71
C VAL A 91 15.53 1.52 -21.25
N ARG A 92 14.44 0.97 -20.71
CA ARG A 92 13.88 -0.35 -21.04
C ARG A 92 14.84 -1.53 -20.85
N ALA A 93 15.95 -1.33 -20.16
CA ALA A 93 16.88 -2.41 -19.80
C ALA A 93 16.21 -3.42 -18.85
N SER A 94 16.67 -4.66 -18.90
CA SER A 94 16.21 -5.73 -18.02
C SER A 94 17.24 -6.05 -16.95
N LEU A 95 16.98 -5.61 -15.72
CA LEU A 95 17.78 -5.85 -14.51
C LEU A 95 17.07 -6.87 -13.59
N GLU A 96 16.24 -7.75 -14.17
CA GLU A 96 15.49 -8.74 -13.39
C GLU A 96 16.43 -9.73 -12.72
N ASN A 97 16.27 -9.92 -11.40
CA ASN A 97 17.13 -10.74 -10.56
C ASN A 97 18.62 -10.34 -10.54
N ALA A 98 18.98 -9.14 -11.00
CA ALA A 98 20.35 -8.62 -10.89
C ALA A 98 20.71 -8.30 -9.43
N ASP A 99 21.99 -8.40 -9.09
CA ASP A 99 22.51 -7.90 -7.81
C ASP A 99 22.96 -6.45 -7.98
N LEU A 100 22.25 -5.49 -7.37
CA LEU A 100 22.53 -4.05 -7.44
C LEU A 100 22.96 -3.49 -6.07
N VAL A 101 23.41 -4.36 -5.16
CA VAL A 101 23.96 -3.96 -3.87
C VAL A 101 25.13 -3.01 -4.09
N ASP A 102 25.20 -1.93 -3.31
CA ASP A 102 26.28 -0.94 -3.34
C ASP A 102 26.46 -0.23 -4.71
N THR A 103 25.57 -0.44 -5.68
CA THR A 103 25.66 0.23 -6.99
C THR A 103 25.40 1.73 -6.93
N ASN A 104 26.08 2.47 -7.80
CA ASN A 104 25.79 3.89 -8.02
C ASN A 104 24.91 4.07 -9.26
N LEU A 105 23.61 4.29 -9.07
CA LEU A 105 22.64 4.63 -10.11
C LEU A 105 22.32 6.13 -10.13
N THR A 106 23.20 6.97 -9.60
CA THR A 106 22.98 8.42 -9.53
C THR A 106 22.78 9.00 -10.93
N SER A 107 21.69 9.74 -11.12
CA SER A 107 21.32 10.35 -12.41
C SER A 107 21.11 9.35 -13.57
N ALA A 108 21.02 8.05 -13.31
CA ALA A 108 20.78 7.04 -14.34
C ALA A 108 19.36 7.14 -14.92
N TYR A 109 19.22 6.93 -16.23
CA TYR A 109 17.93 6.99 -16.92
C TYR A 109 17.25 5.61 -16.93
N LEU A 110 16.36 5.37 -15.96
CA LEU A 110 15.69 4.08 -15.75
C LEU A 110 14.27 3.97 -16.37
N PHE A 111 13.91 4.83 -17.32
CA PHE A 111 12.54 4.82 -17.87
C PHE A 111 12.21 3.46 -18.53
N GLY A 112 11.20 2.78 -18.00
CA GLY A 112 10.78 1.46 -18.50
C GLY A 112 11.71 0.29 -18.12
N ALA A 113 12.75 0.52 -17.33
CA ALA A 113 13.64 -0.54 -16.85
C ALA A 113 12.87 -1.55 -15.99
N ARG A 114 13.21 -2.84 -16.10
CA ARG A 114 12.60 -3.93 -15.34
C ARG A 114 13.54 -4.37 -14.23
N LEU A 115 13.14 -4.14 -12.97
CA LEU A 115 13.92 -4.46 -11.75
C LEU A 115 13.30 -5.61 -10.94
N GLY A 116 12.52 -6.48 -11.58
CA GLY A 116 11.79 -7.55 -10.89
C GLY A 116 12.75 -8.54 -10.22
N GLY A 117 12.72 -8.63 -8.89
CA GLY A 117 13.61 -9.54 -8.14
C GLY A 117 15.04 -9.04 -8.00
N ALA A 118 15.37 -7.84 -8.50
CA ALA A 118 16.68 -7.25 -8.29
C ALA A 118 16.95 -7.04 -6.79
N ARG A 119 18.18 -7.33 -6.36
CA ARG A 119 18.64 -7.06 -4.99
C ARG A 119 19.18 -5.64 -4.94
N ILE A 120 18.75 -4.87 -3.94
CA ILE A 120 19.23 -3.51 -3.65
C ILE A 120 19.41 -3.39 -2.14
N ASP A 121 20.25 -2.47 -1.69
CA ASP A 121 20.49 -2.26 -0.28
C ASP A 121 20.42 -0.75 0.09
N SER A 122 20.90 -0.39 1.28
CA SER A 122 20.94 1.00 1.74
C SER A 122 22.05 1.83 1.11
N ALA A 123 23.12 1.19 0.62
CA ALA A 123 24.25 1.85 -0.01
C ALA A 123 24.06 2.04 -1.52
N THR A 124 23.15 1.30 -2.17
CA THR A 124 22.68 1.60 -3.53
C THR A 124 22.26 3.08 -3.65
N GLN A 125 22.93 3.84 -4.52
CA GLN A 125 22.70 5.28 -4.68
C GLN A 125 21.76 5.54 -5.87
N LEU A 126 20.70 6.33 -5.68
CA LEU A 126 19.80 6.76 -6.78
C LEU A 126 19.82 8.29 -6.98
N VAL A 127 20.33 9.02 -5.99
CA VAL A 127 20.39 10.49 -5.96
C VAL A 127 21.65 10.91 -5.21
N VAL A 128 22.23 12.03 -5.64
CA VAL A 128 23.53 12.58 -5.20
C VAL A 128 23.71 12.68 -3.68
N GLU A 129 22.63 12.83 -2.90
CA GLU A 129 22.69 12.99 -1.43
C GLU A 129 21.87 11.95 -0.64
N GLY A 130 21.51 10.81 -1.24
CA GLY A 130 20.77 9.78 -0.52
C GLY A 130 20.86 8.40 -1.16
N GLY A 131 21.23 7.40 -0.37
CA GLY A 131 20.91 6.00 -0.66
C GLY A 131 19.39 5.81 -0.76
N VAL A 132 18.91 4.59 -1.00
CA VAL A 132 17.47 4.29 -1.20
C VAL A 132 16.53 4.73 -0.04
N GLY A 133 17.07 5.31 1.05
CA GLY A 133 16.49 6.34 1.94
C GLY A 133 14.96 6.43 2.05
N ASP A 134 14.43 6.31 3.28
CA ASP A 134 13.00 6.25 3.66
C ASP A 134 12.04 6.66 2.53
N VAL A 135 11.42 5.67 1.88
CA VAL A 135 10.51 5.86 0.74
C VAL A 135 9.28 6.64 1.20
N THR A 136 9.42 7.95 1.21
CA THR A 136 8.35 8.88 1.51
C THR A 136 7.54 9.05 0.23
N VAL A 137 6.46 8.28 0.12
CA VAL A 137 5.45 8.50 -0.92
C VAL A 137 4.81 9.87 -0.66
N THR A 138 5.37 10.90 -1.30
CA THR A 138 4.84 12.26 -1.29
C THR A 138 3.49 12.31 -2.01
N GLU A 139 2.77 13.43 -1.90
CA GLU A 139 1.48 13.61 -2.58
C GLU A 139 1.60 13.51 -4.11
N ARG A 140 2.80 13.62 -4.69
CA ARG A 140 3.05 13.48 -6.14
C ARG A 140 2.86 12.06 -6.67
N CYS A 141 2.97 11.04 -5.83
CA CYS A 141 2.70 9.64 -6.21
C CYS A 141 1.24 9.23 -5.92
N ARG A 142 0.35 10.18 -5.65
CA ARG A 142 -1.07 9.93 -5.49
C ARG A 142 -1.71 9.82 -6.87
N TYR A 143 -2.28 8.66 -7.17
CA TYR A 143 -3.24 8.57 -8.25
C TYR A 143 -4.45 9.43 -7.86
N ASP A 144 -4.68 10.52 -8.58
CA ASP A 144 -5.81 11.41 -8.36
C ASP A 144 -6.99 10.95 -9.24
N PRO A 145 -8.03 10.34 -8.65
CA PRO A 145 -9.19 9.85 -9.38
C PRO A 145 -10.15 10.97 -9.82
N ASP A 146 -9.95 12.19 -9.30
CA ASP A 146 -10.75 13.36 -9.61
C ASP A 146 -9.94 14.39 -10.41
N ALA A 147 -8.72 14.03 -10.82
CA ALA A 147 -7.86 14.88 -11.64
C ALA A 147 -8.62 15.30 -12.90
N PRO A 148 -8.81 16.62 -13.12
CA PRO A 148 -9.39 17.11 -14.35
C PRO A 148 -8.36 16.88 -15.46
N PRO A 149 -8.68 16.07 -16.48
CA PRO A 149 -7.73 15.81 -17.54
C PRO A 149 -8.10 16.66 -18.74
N GLU A 150 -7.23 16.69 -19.73
CA GLU A 150 -7.57 17.00 -21.11
C GLU A 150 -8.50 15.90 -21.71
N GLY A 151 -9.53 15.46 -20.97
CA GLY A 151 -10.41 14.34 -21.30
C GLY A 151 -10.00 13.01 -20.64
N PRO A 152 -10.96 12.18 -20.20
CA PRO A 152 -10.67 10.89 -19.56
C PRO A 152 -9.76 9.98 -20.41
N GLU A 153 -9.83 10.12 -21.73
CA GLU A 153 -9.05 9.38 -22.74
C GLU A 153 -7.53 9.65 -22.61
N ALA A 154 -7.12 10.92 -22.52
CA ALA A 154 -5.71 11.31 -22.41
C ALA A 154 -5.06 10.76 -21.13
N SER A 155 -5.77 10.84 -20.00
CA SER A 155 -5.29 10.28 -18.72
C SER A 155 -5.16 8.76 -18.71
N LEU A 156 -5.88 8.08 -19.61
CA LEU A 156 -5.88 6.64 -19.74
C LEU A 156 -4.85 6.16 -20.78
N ALA A 157 -4.30 7.07 -21.61
CA ALA A 157 -3.49 6.71 -22.77
C ALA A 157 -4.18 5.61 -23.61
N MET A 158 -5.49 5.72 -23.79
CA MET A 158 -6.30 4.81 -24.61
C MET A 158 -6.98 5.62 -25.70
N ASP A 159 -7.05 5.05 -26.89
CA ASP A 159 -7.75 5.68 -28.00
C ASP A 159 -9.27 5.76 -27.72
N PRO A 160 -9.96 6.81 -28.19
CA PRO A 160 -11.40 6.98 -27.96
C PRO A 160 -12.26 5.81 -28.46
N GLU A 161 -11.82 5.11 -29.51
CA GLU A 161 -12.54 3.94 -30.04
C GLU A 161 -12.46 2.73 -29.10
N ASP A 162 -11.27 2.45 -28.55
CA ASP A 162 -11.07 1.38 -27.55
C ASP A 162 -11.86 1.64 -26.27
N LEU A 163 -11.94 2.91 -25.87
CA LEU A 163 -12.72 3.32 -24.71
C LEU A 163 -14.22 3.10 -24.93
N LYS A 164 -14.74 3.39 -26.13
CA LYS A 164 -16.14 3.08 -26.50
C LYS A 164 -16.41 1.59 -26.59
N ALA A 165 -15.42 0.79 -26.99
CA ALA A 165 -15.52 -0.67 -26.99
C ALA A 165 -15.54 -1.28 -25.58
N THR A 166 -15.14 -0.52 -24.56
CA THR A 166 -15.15 -0.95 -23.17
C THR A 166 -16.50 -0.64 -22.53
N PRO A 167 -17.14 -1.60 -21.83
CA PRO A 167 -18.45 -1.39 -21.19
C PRO A 167 -18.39 -0.49 -19.95
N ASP A 168 -17.19 -0.20 -19.46
CA ASP A 168 -16.95 0.54 -18.22
C ASP A 168 -16.77 2.03 -18.47
N SER A 169 -17.30 2.85 -17.55
CA SER A 169 -17.06 4.29 -17.62
C SER A 169 -15.57 4.61 -17.44
N PRO A 170 -15.06 5.70 -18.02
CA PRO A 170 -13.65 6.07 -17.89
C PRO A 170 -13.20 6.21 -16.44
N ARG A 171 -14.10 6.70 -15.57
CA ARG A 171 -13.87 6.79 -14.12
C ARG A 171 -13.69 5.43 -13.47
N VAL A 172 -14.47 4.42 -13.86
CA VAL A 172 -14.31 3.05 -13.36
C VAL A 172 -12.95 2.48 -13.76
N ILE A 173 -12.48 2.75 -14.98
CA ILE A 173 -11.16 2.29 -15.47
C ILE A 173 -10.04 2.95 -14.65
N GLN A 174 -10.11 4.27 -14.45
CA GLN A 174 -9.15 5.00 -13.61
C GLN A 174 -9.09 4.44 -12.18
N LEU A 175 -10.25 4.22 -11.55
CA LEU A 175 -10.33 3.67 -10.20
C LEU A 175 -9.73 2.26 -10.09
N ARG A 176 -9.89 1.41 -11.12
CA ARG A 176 -9.22 0.10 -11.16
C ARG A 176 -7.71 0.20 -11.27
N ARG A 177 -7.21 1.09 -12.15
CA ARG A 177 -5.77 1.33 -12.31
C ARG A 177 -5.17 1.82 -10.99
N ALA A 178 -5.79 2.83 -10.37
CA ALA A 178 -5.42 3.33 -9.04
C ALA A 178 -5.31 2.22 -8.00
N ARG A 179 -6.34 1.37 -7.93
CA ARG A 179 -6.39 0.23 -6.99
C ARG A 179 -5.26 -0.76 -7.23
N SER A 180 -4.95 -1.07 -8.50
CA SER A 180 -3.85 -1.96 -8.89
C SER A 180 -2.49 -1.40 -8.47
N VAL A 181 -2.26 -0.10 -8.71
CA VAL A 181 -1.03 0.59 -8.29
C VAL A 181 -0.86 0.53 -6.77
N TYR A 182 -1.90 0.88 -6.00
CA TYR A 182 -1.82 0.80 -4.54
C TYR A 182 -1.64 -0.63 -4.02
N GLN A 183 -2.17 -1.64 -4.73
CA GLN A 183 -1.93 -3.04 -4.39
C GLN A 183 -0.46 -3.44 -4.59
N ARG A 184 0.17 -2.99 -5.69
CA ARG A 184 1.60 -3.22 -5.93
C ARG A 184 2.46 -2.51 -4.89
N LEU A 185 2.19 -1.24 -4.61
CA LEU A 185 2.92 -0.47 -3.59
C LEU A 185 2.75 -1.05 -2.18
N GLU A 186 1.57 -1.57 -1.84
CA GLU A 186 1.38 -2.33 -0.60
C GLU A 186 2.22 -3.62 -0.57
N GLY A 187 2.30 -4.33 -1.70
CA GLY A 187 3.16 -5.51 -1.86
C GLY A 187 4.63 -5.19 -1.64
N LEU A 188 5.11 -4.11 -2.28
CA LEU A 188 6.48 -3.62 -2.11
C LEU A 188 6.75 -3.19 -0.67
N GLY A 189 5.83 -2.46 -0.05
CA GLY A 189 5.95 -2.09 1.36
C GLY A 189 6.01 -3.31 2.29
N ARG A 190 5.34 -4.41 1.93
CA ARG A 190 5.42 -5.67 2.68
C ARG A 190 6.76 -6.40 2.46
N GLN A 191 7.20 -6.51 1.21
CA GLN A 191 8.44 -7.21 0.84
C GLN A 191 9.67 -6.52 1.44
N ASN A 192 9.65 -5.20 1.53
CA ASN A 192 10.78 -4.39 2.00
C ASN A 192 10.63 -3.95 3.48
N GLY A 193 9.70 -4.52 4.24
CA GLY A 193 9.60 -4.24 5.68
C GLY A 193 9.18 -2.80 6.05
N PHE A 194 8.40 -2.12 5.19
CA PHE A 194 7.89 -0.76 5.42
C PHE A 194 6.42 -0.77 5.89
N PRO A 195 6.13 -0.97 7.21
CA PRO A 195 4.77 -1.11 7.71
C PRO A 195 3.93 0.17 7.59
N THR A 196 4.56 1.35 7.65
CA THR A 196 3.86 2.63 7.52
C THR A 196 3.38 2.86 6.08
N LEU A 197 4.20 2.47 5.10
CA LEU A 197 3.87 2.52 3.69
C LEU A 197 2.76 1.51 3.37
N GLN A 198 2.93 0.26 3.81
CA GLN A 198 1.94 -0.80 3.65
C GLN A 198 0.56 -0.36 4.19
N SER A 199 0.51 0.20 5.41
CA SER A 199 -0.75 0.66 6.00
C SER A 199 -1.38 1.82 5.22
N ARG A 200 -0.56 2.79 4.76
CA ARG A 200 -1.03 3.92 3.94
C ARG A 200 -1.60 3.45 2.59
N MET A 201 -0.91 2.55 1.90
CA MET A 201 -1.34 2.02 0.60
C MET A 201 -2.58 1.13 0.74
N PHE A 202 -2.68 0.35 1.81
CA PHE A 202 -3.89 -0.41 2.13
C PHE A 202 -5.12 0.52 2.26
N LYS A 203 -5.00 1.63 3.01
CA LYS A 203 -6.10 2.60 3.18
C LYS A 203 -6.54 3.18 1.83
N ARG A 204 -5.58 3.62 1.00
CA ARG A 204 -5.86 4.16 -0.34
C ARG A 204 -6.50 3.12 -1.27
N ARG A 205 -6.06 1.86 -1.22
CA ARG A 205 -6.67 0.76 -1.99
C ARG A 205 -8.14 0.54 -1.59
N GLN A 206 -8.46 0.57 -0.29
CA GLN A 206 -9.85 0.45 0.17
C GLN A 206 -10.71 1.64 -0.26
N GLU A 207 -10.15 2.86 -0.25
CA GLU A 207 -10.81 4.04 -0.80
C GLU A 207 -11.19 3.84 -2.27
N MET A 208 -10.26 3.40 -3.11
CA MET A 208 -10.54 3.16 -4.54
C MET A 208 -11.64 2.10 -4.74
N ARG A 209 -11.65 1.05 -3.92
CA ARG A 209 -12.72 0.04 -3.95
C ARG A 209 -14.09 0.64 -3.64
N ARG A 210 -14.18 1.55 -2.67
CA ARG A 210 -15.47 2.19 -2.32
C ARG A 210 -15.98 3.08 -3.45
N HIS A 211 -15.11 3.90 -4.04
CA HIS A 211 -15.48 4.72 -5.19
C HIS A 211 -15.96 3.85 -6.35
N LEU A 212 -15.28 2.73 -6.61
CA LEU A 212 -15.67 1.79 -7.67
C LEU A 212 -17.05 1.15 -7.42
N LEU A 213 -17.34 0.73 -6.18
CA LEU A 213 -18.66 0.19 -5.81
C LEU A 213 -19.78 1.22 -5.98
N ARG A 214 -19.49 2.51 -5.71
CA ARG A 214 -20.43 3.60 -5.87
C ARG A 214 -20.75 3.86 -7.34
N GLU A 215 -19.73 3.91 -8.20
CA GLU A 215 -19.87 4.11 -9.64
C GLU A 215 -20.57 2.92 -10.33
N GLN A 216 -20.36 1.70 -9.85
CA GLN A 216 -21.03 0.50 -10.39
C GLN A 216 -22.48 0.33 -9.89
N GLY A 217 -22.98 1.22 -9.02
CA GLY A 217 -24.34 1.15 -8.50
C GLY A 217 -24.59 0.03 -7.47
N GLU A 218 -23.55 -0.62 -6.96
CA GLU A 218 -23.67 -1.70 -5.97
C GLU A 218 -23.94 -1.16 -4.54
N ARG A 219 -25.14 -0.62 -4.31
CA ARG A 219 -25.50 0.10 -3.07
C ARG A 219 -25.28 -0.70 -1.78
N THR A 220 -25.57 -2.00 -1.78
CA THR A 220 -25.43 -2.86 -0.58
C THR A 220 -23.97 -3.09 -0.22
N ARG A 221 -23.13 -3.42 -1.20
CA ARG A 221 -21.69 -3.61 -0.99
C ARG A 221 -21.00 -2.29 -0.65
N TRP A 222 -21.42 -1.18 -1.28
CA TRP A 222 -20.94 0.15 -0.94
C TRP A 222 -21.27 0.52 0.52
N LEU A 223 -22.52 0.31 0.95
CA LEU A 223 -22.95 0.58 2.33
C LEU A 223 -22.11 -0.22 3.33
N PHE A 224 -21.90 -1.51 3.06
CA PHE A 224 -21.07 -2.36 3.90
C PHE A 224 -19.62 -1.87 3.95
N ALA A 225 -19.06 -1.44 2.82
CA ALA A 225 -17.69 -0.91 2.76
C ALA A 225 -17.54 0.45 3.48
N GLU A 226 -18.58 1.30 3.48
CA GLU A 226 -18.59 2.56 4.22
C GLU A 226 -18.74 2.32 5.73
N LEU A 227 -19.56 1.34 6.13
CA LEU A 227 -19.64 0.89 7.53
C LEU A 227 -18.29 0.35 8.02
N GLN A 228 -17.61 -0.46 7.19
CA GLN A 228 -16.26 -0.94 7.48
C GLN A 228 -15.25 0.20 7.63
N ARG A 229 -15.35 1.26 6.81
CA ARG A 229 -14.50 2.46 6.98
C ARG A 229 -14.69 3.08 8.34
N GLY A 230 -15.95 3.29 8.75
CA GLY A 230 -16.28 3.75 10.08
C GLY A 230 -15.59 2.88 11.12
N LEU A 231 -15.82 1.57 11.05
CA LEU A 231 -15.22 0.60 11.96
C LEU A 231 -13.68 0.69 12.04
N PHE A 232 -13.00 0.84 10.90
CA PHE A 232 -11.54 0.96 10.83
C PHE A 232 -11.02 2.30 11.38
N VAL A 233 -11.67 3.41 11.04
CA VAL A 233 -11.28 4.76 11.52
C VAL A 233 -11.59 4.93 13.01
N TYR A 234 -12.66 4.32 13.51
CA TYR A 234 -13.04 4.34 14.92
C TYR A 234 -12.25 3.32 15.74
N GLY A 235 -11.97 2.13 15.18
CA GLY A 235 -11.10 1.10 15.75
C GLY A 235 -9.62 1.44 15.74
N GLU A 236 -9.21 2.61 15.24
CA GLU A 236 -7.83 3.07 15.34
C GLU A 236 -7.48 3.67 16.71
N SER A 237 -8.48 4.06 17.51
CA SER A 237 -8.24 4.69 18.82
C SER A 237 -9.10 4.08 19.91
N PHE A 238 -8.44 3.47 20.89
CA PHE A 238 -9.06 2.93 22.10
C PHE A 238 -9.98 3.96 22.79
N ARG A 239 -9.54 5.21 22.87
CA ARG A 239 -10.33 6.30 23.49
C ARG A 239 -11.65 6.52 22.76
N ARG A 240 -11.66 6.45 21.42
CA ARG A 240 -12.89 6.64 20.63
C ARG A 240 -13.89 5.52 20.83
N VAL A 241 -13.43 4.26 20.84
CA VAL A 241 -14.31 3.11 21.08
C VAL A 241 -14.93 3.20 22.48
N LEU A 242 -14.13 3.51 23.50
CA LEU A 242 -14.61 3.66 24.88
C LEU A 242 -15.64 4.81 25.01
N SER A 243 -15.37 5.96 24.40
CA SER A 243 -16.29 7.10 24.41
C SER A 243 -17.63 6.79 23.73
N ILE A 244 -17.62 6.05 22.62
CA ILE A 244 -18.85 5.66 21.93
C ILE A 244 -19.64 4.65 22.76
N SER A 245 -18.99 3.66 23.36
CA SER A 245 -19.65 2.71 24.26
C SER A 245 -20.33 3.43 25.44
N ALA A 246 -19.63 4.40 26.05
CA ALA A 246 -20.20 5.21 27.13
C ALA A 246 -21.40 6.06 26.65
N LEU A 247 -21.32 6.63 25.44
CA LEU A 247 -22.41 7.41 24.85
C LEU A 247 -23.63 6.54 24.55
N VAL A 248 -23.44 5.35 23.99
CA VAL A 248 -24.53 4.38 23.73
C VAL A 248 -25.21 3.98 25.05
N VAL A 249 -24.45 3.60 26.06
CA VAL A 249 -25.00 3.25 27.38
C VAL A 249 -25.78 4.43 27.98
N SER A 250 -25.22 5.64 27.92
CA SER A 250 -25.87 6.85 28.45
C SER A 250 -27.15 7.21 27.69
N LEU A 251 -27.16 7.04 26.36
CA LEU A 251 -28.33 7.28 25.52
C LEU A 251 -29.46 6.31 25.87
N PHE A 252 -29.16 5.02 25.98
CA PHE A 252 -30.16 4.02 26.33
C PHE A 252 -30.66 4.19 27.76
N TRP A 253 -29.78 4.52 28.70
CA TRP A 253 -30.16 4.89 30.05
C TRP A 253 -31.16 6.06 30.07
N GLY A 254 -30.89 7.11 29.31
CA GLY A 254 -31.82 8.23 29.13
C GLY A 254 -33.14 7.80 28.48
N LEU A 255 -33.11 6.94 27.47
CA LEU A 255 -34.33 6.45 26.81
C LEU A 255 -35.20 5.62 27.77
N PHE A 256 -34.60 4.71 28.53
CA PHE A 256 -35.34 3.87 29.48
C PHE A 256 -36.02 4.70 30.57
N THR A 257 -35.31 5.67 31.14
CA THR A 257 -35.82 6.55 32.19
C THR A 257 -36.87 7.53 31.69
N THR A 258 -36.68 8.13 30.51
CA THR A 258 -37.64 9.09 29.93
C THR A 258 -38.93 8.43 29.44
N THR A 259 -38.84 7.21 28.92
CA THR A 259 -40.01 6.51 28.36
C THR A 259 -40.75 5.65 29.39
N GLY A 260 -40.18 5.37 30.56
CA GLY A 260 -40.83 4.54 31.57
C GLY A 260 -40.92 3.07 31.19
N THR A 261 -40.01 2.57 30.36
CA THR A 261 -40.12 1.26 29.68
C THR A 261 -39.43 0.10 30.39
N ILE A 262 -39.07 0.30 31.66
CA ILE A 262 -38.46 -0.69 32.53
C ILE A 262 -39.17 -0.64 33.89
N GLU A 263 -39.38 -1.81 34.48
CA GLU A 263 -40.01 -1.99 35.79
C GLU A 263 -39.03 -2.63 36.78
N THR A 264 -39.17 -2.23 38.04
CA THR A 264 -38.49 -2.84 39.19
C THR A 264 -39.07 -4.22 39.51
N THR A 265 -38.42 -4.97 40.41
CA THR A 265 -38.90 -6.29 40.85
C THR A 265 -40.28 -6.26 41.49
N ASP A 266 -40.70 -5.09 41.98
CA ASP A 266 -41.98 -4.88 42.65
C ASP A 266 -43.08 -4.42 41.67
N GLY A 267 -42.79 -4.39 40.36
CA GLY A 267 -43.73 -4.01 39.31
C GLY A 267 -43.97 -2.51 39.17
N THR A 268 -43.10 -1.67 39.76
CA THR A 268 -43.19 -0.22 39.61
C THR A 268 -42.44 0.26 38.38
N ALA A 269 -43.11 1.03 37.52
CA ALA A 269 -42.52 1.57 36.30
C ALA A 269 -41.53 2.70 36.65
N VAL A 270 -40.32 2.59 36.10
CA VAL A 270 -39.24 3.53 36.35
C VAL A 270 -39.36 4.71 35.39
N THR A 271 -39.98 5.80 35.84
CA THR A 271 -40.16 7.03 35.06
C THR A 271 -39.12 8.09 35.42
N ALA A 272 -38.95 9.09 34.55
CA ALA A 272 -38.00 10.18 34.76
C ALA A 272 -38.21 10.92 36.08
N GLY A 273 -39.47 11.07 36.53
CA GLY A 273 -39.78 11.66 37.84
C GLY A 273 -39.29 10.80 39.00
N ALA A 274 -39.55 9.48 38.96
CA ALA A 274 -39.11 8.55 39.99
C ALA A 274 -37.58 8.46 40.12
N VAL A 275 -36.86 8.62 39.00
CA VAL A 275 -35.39 8.61 38.96
C VAL A 275 -34.79 9.92 39.51
N VAL A 276 -35.50 11.05 39.39
CA VAL A 276 -35.06 12.33 39.98
C VAL A 276 -35.25 12.32 41.49
N ASP A 277 -36.32 11.69 41.97
CA ASP A 277 -36.67 11.65 43.40
C ASP A 277 -35.87 10.59 44.18
N ASP A 278 -35.44 9.50 43.53
CA ASP A 278 -34.67 8.43 44.16
C ASP A 278 -33.29 8.23 43.49
N GLN A 279 -32.24 8.61 44.21
CA GLN A 279 -30.85 8.50 43.77
C GLN A 279 -30.38 7.04 43.62
N LEU A 280 -31.03 6.07 44.29
CA LEU A 280 -30.73 4.65 44.13
C LEU A 280 -31.23 4.14 42.77
N LEU A 281 -32.40 4.61 42.33
CA LEU A 281 -32.99 4.27 41.04
C LEU A 281 -32.13 4.73 39.86
N VAL A 282 -31.43 5.87 40.00
CA VAL A 282 -30.43 6.36 39.03
C VAL A 282 -29.37 5.28 38.78
N TRP A 283 -28.84 4.68 39.86
CA TRP A 283 -27.81 3.66 39.78
C TRP A 283 -28.34 2.33 39.26
N GLU A 284 -29.54 1.92 39.67
CA GLU A 284 -30.14 0.66 39.20
C GLU A 284 -30.44 0.69 37.70
N THR A 285 -30.95 1.81 37.19
CA THR A 285 -31.24 1.98 35.76
C THR A 285 -29.97 2.09 34.91
N LEU A 286 -28.93 2.74 35.43
CA LEU A 286 -27.61 2.79 34.78
C LEU A 286 -26.96 1.40 34.79
N TYR A 287 -27.01 0.69 35.93
CA TYR A 287 -26.51 -0.67 36.06
C TYR A 287 -27.25 -1.63 35.13
N HIS A 288 -28.57 -1.49 34.97
CA HIS A 288 -29.35 -2.24 33.99
C HIS A 288 -28.87 -1.98 32.56
N SER A 289 -28.65 -0.73 32.19
CA SER A 289 -28.16 -0.38 30.85
C SER A 289 -26.75 -0.95 30.60
N LEU A 290 -25.88 -0.88 31.60
CA LEU A 290 -24.54 -1.48 31.55
C LEU A 290 -24.59 -3.00 31.44
N SER A 291 -25.41 -3.66 32.26
CA SER A 291 -25.49 -5.13 32.27
C SER A 291 -26.10 -5.66 30.98
N VAL A 292 -27.13 -5.01 30.42
CA VAL A 292 -27.70 -5.36 29.11
C VAL A 292 -26.66 -5.16 28.01
N PHE A 293 -25.84 -4.11 28.09
CA PHE A 293 -24.76 -3.87 27.12
C PHE A 293 -23.66 -4.94 27.20
N PHE A 294 -23.17 -5.31 28.39
CA PHE A 294 -22.04 -6.24 28.52
C PHE A 294 -22.44 -7.72 28.55
N ALA A 295 -23.52 -8.06 29.25
CA ALA A 295 -23.97 -9.43 29.49
C ALA A 295 -25.22 -9.82 28.69
N GLY A 296 -25.90 -8.86 28.07
CA GLY A 296 -27.13 -9.09 27.31
C GLY A 296 -28.39 -9.25 28.17
N THR A 297 -28.27 -9.14 29.49
CA THR A 297 -29.38 -9.21 30.46
C THR A 297 -29.18 -8.18 31.56
N GLY A 298 -30.26 -7.80 32.24
CA GLY A 298 -30.18 -6.90 33.39
C GLY A 298 -31.25 -7.19 34.44
N PRO A 299 -31.14 -6.54 35.61
CA PRO A 299 -31.99 -6.83 36.77
C PRO A 299 -33.43 -6.32 36.62
N LEU A 300 -33.65 -5.28 35.82
CA LEU A 300 -34.96 -4.72 35.53
C LEU A 300 -35.62 -5.41 34.35
N SER A 301 -36.95 -5.49 34.37
CA SER A 301 -37.72 -6.13 33.29
C SER A 301 -38.22 -5.08 32.29
N PRO A 302 -38.04 -5.29 30.97
CA PRO A 302 -38.57 -4.38 29.96
C PRO A 302 -40.10 -4.50 29.86
N THR A 303 -40.77 -3.36 29.74
CA THR A 303 -42.23 -3.30 29.70
C THR A 303 -42.75 -2.70 28.40
N GLY A 304 -43.87 -3.25 27.95
CA GLY A 304 -44.43 -2.95 26.63
C GLY A 304 -43.53 -3.38 25.47
N THR A 305 -43.99 -3.08 24.26
CA THR A 305 -43.26 -3.39 23.01
C THR A 305 -42.02 -2.50 22.84
N LEU A 306 -42.10 -1.23 23.26
CA LEU A 306 -40.99 -0.28 23.12
C LEU A 306 -39.81 -0.64 24.04
N GLY A 307 -40.06 -1.05 25.28
CA GLY A 307 -39.02 -1.53 26.19
C GLY A 307 -38.30 -2.77 25.67
N GLN A 308 -39.05 -3.73 25.11
CA GLN A 308 -38.46 -4.91 24.48
C GLN A 308 -37.55 -4.54 23.30
N VAL A 309 -37.99 -3.63 22.42
CA VAL A 309 -37.19 -3.17 21.27
C VAL A 309 -35.91 -2.46 21.72
N LEU A 310 -35.97 -1.59 22.74
CA LEU A 310 -34.81 -0.92 23.29
C LEU A 310 -33.80 -1.92 23.88
N THR A 311 -34.28 -2.86 24.69
CA THR A 311 -33.42 -3.90 25.29
C THR A 311 -32.76 -4.78 24.24
N ILE A 312 -33.50 -5.20 23.20
CA ILE A 312 -32.95 -5.98 22.08
C ILE A 312 -31.88 -5.18 21.32
N SER A 313 -32.13 -3.90 21.07
CA SER A 313 -31.20 -3.02 20.35
C SER A 313 -29.88 -2.82 21.12
N LEU A 314 -29.97 -2.58 22.43
CA LEU A 314 -28.81 -2.44 23.29
C LEU A 314 -28.01 -3.74 23.39
N ARG A 315 -28.72 -4.87 23.55
CA ARG A 315 -28.15 -6.22 23.58
C ARG A 315 -27.42 -6.59 22.29
N ALA A 316 -27.88 -6.13 21.13
CA ALA A 316 -27.21 -6.35 19.85
C ALA A 316 -25.95 -5.48 19.70
N THR A 317 -25.97 -4.25 20.22
CA THR A 317 -24.89 -3.27 20.05
C THR A 317 -23.69 -3.56 20.95
N GLY A 318 -23.93 -4.05 22.16
CA GLY A 318 -22.91 -4.34 23.17
C GLY A 318 -21.78 -5.27 22.73
N PRO A 319 -22.09 -6.51 22.28
CA PRO A 319 -21.07 -7.46 21.82
C PRO A 319 -20.24 -6.96 20.65
N ILE A 320 -20.82 -6.17 19.74
CA ILE A 320 -20.12 -5.60 18.58
C ILE A 320 -19.05 -4.59 19.05
N LEU A 321 -19.43 -3.68 19.95
CA LEU A 321 -18.50 -2.69 20.50
C LEU A 321 -17.45 -3.32 21.43
N LEU A 322 -17.82 -4.37 22.17
CA LEU A 322 -16.88 -5.12 23.00
C LEU A 322 -15.84 -5.88 22.15
N ALA A 323 -16.28 -6.55 21.08
CA ALA A 323 -15.39 -7.21 20.14
C ALA A 323 -14.42 -6.22 19.48
N LEU A 324 -14.91 -5.04 19.11
CA LEU A 324 -14.06 -3.94 18.64
C LEU A 324 -13.04 -3.51 19.69
N LEU A 325 -13.46 -3.31 20.94
CA LEU A 325 -12.57 -2.91 22.04
C LEU A 325 -11.44 -3.93 22.25
N ILE A 326 -11.78 -5.23 22.27
CA ILE A 326 -10.82 -6.34 22.39
C ILE A 326 -9.85 -6.34 21.20
N PHE A 327 -10.36 -6.16 19.98
CA PHE A 327 -9.52 -6.08 18.78
C PHE A 327 -8.52 -4.91 18.84
N VAL A 328 -8.95 -3.73 19.30
CA VAL A 328 -8.06 -2.57 19.46
C VAL A 328 -7.01 -2.81 20.54
N LEU A 329 -7.38 -3.42 21.67
CA LEU A 329 -6.45 -3.78 22.74
C LEU A 329 -5.41 -4.80 22.29
N GLY A 330 -5.84 -5.86 21.58
CA GLY A 330 -4.93 -6.86 21.02
C GLY A 330 -3.93 -6.27 20.03
N ARG A 331 -4.37 -5.36 19.15
CA ARG A 331 -3.49 -4.67 18.21
C ARG A 331 -2.48 -3.75 18.90
N ARG A 332 -2.81 -3.18 20.06
CA ARG A 332 -1.90 -2.33 20.83
C ARG A 332 -0.88 -3.14 21.62
N ALA A 333 -1.24 -4.33 22.11
CA ALA A 333 -0.33 -5.23 22.80
C ALA A 333 0.67 -5.92 21.87
N ALA A 334 0.33 -6.04 20.58
CA ALA A 334 1.20 -6.62 19.55
C ALA A 334 2.19 -5.62 18.89
N ARG A 335 2.14 -4.34 19.28
CA ARG A 335 3.10 -3.30 18.89
C ARG A 335 4.06 -3.01 20.02
#